data_AF-A0A133XHI1-F1
#
_entry.id   AF-A0A133XHI1-F1
#
_cell.length_a   1.000
_cell.length_b   1.000
_cell.length_c   1.000
_cell.angle_alpha   90.00
_cell.angle_beta   90.00
_cell.angle_gamma   90.00
#
_symmetry.space_group_name_H-M   'P 1'
#
loop_
_entity.id
_entity.type
_entity.pdbx_description
1 polymer ?
#
loop_
_entity_poly.entity_id
_entity_poly.type
_entity_poly.pdbx_seq_one_letter_code
_entity_poly.pdbx_strand_id
1 'polypeptide(L)'
;MQCAKCGLEVPADAIYCPHCTGERKTTDRDVIRGGIKGGLIGLLIGLLPALVLLYIYGAERGIKAIAFITPFITFTTGLIIGLVKAKRDWK
;
A
#
# COMPACT_ATOMS: atom_id res chain seq x y z
N MET A 1 -25.54 -18.82 5.66
CA MET A 1 -25.03 -17.99 4.54
C MET A 1 -23.77 -18.65 3.99
N GLN A 2 -23.58 -18.79 2.68
CA GLN A 2 -22.36 -19.43 2.14
C GLN A 2 -21.22 -18.40 2.05
N CYS A 3 -20.01 -18.79 2.45
CA CYS A 3 -18.84 -17.94 2.29
C CYS A 3 -18.48 -17.83 0.80
N ALA A 4 -18.37 -16.61 0.27
CA ALA A 4 -17.97 -16.37 -1.12
C ALA A 4 -16.57 -16.93 -1.46
N LYS A 5 -15.73 -17.19 -0.45
CA LYS A 5 -14.34 -17.63 -0.63
C LYS A 5 -14.15 -19.14 -0.57
N CYS A 6 -14.81 -19.82 0.36
CA CYS A 6 -14.64 -21.27 0.56
C CYS A 6 -15.89 -22.09 0.21
N GLY A 7 -17.01 -21.44 -0.15
CA GLY A 7 -18.27 -22.11 -0.50
C GLY A 7 -18.96 -22.83 0.67
N LEU A 8 -18.30 -22.93 1.83
CA LEU A 8 -18.84 -23.59 3.03
C LEU A 8 -19.91 -22.74 3.70
N GLU A 9 -20.85 -23.42 4.34
CA GLU A 9 -21.95 -22.82 5.05
C GLU A 9 -21.46 -22.17 6.35
N VAL A 10 -21.70 -20.87 6.49
CA VAL A 10 -21.28 -20.05 7.63
C VAL A 10 -22.49 -19.72 8.50
N PRO A 11 -22.37 -19.89 9.84
CA PRO A 11 -23.41 -19.49 10.78
C PRO A 11 -23.64 -17.97 10.71
N ALA A 12 -24.91 -17.55 10.73
CA ALA A 12 -25.32 -16.17 10.48
C ALA A 12 -24.76 -15.14 11.48
N ASP A 13 -24.32 -15.59 12.66
CA ASP A 13 -23.80 -14.75 13.75
C ASP A 13 -22.28 -14.52 13.67
N ALA A 14 -21.62 -15.07 12.65
CA ALA A 14 -20.17 -14.93 12.48
C ALA A 14 -19.82 -13.70 11.63
N ILE A 15 -19.20 -12.69 12.26
CA ILE A 15 -18.64 -11.51 11.60
C ILE A 15 -17.56 -11.90 10.56
N TYR A 16 -16.96 -13.07 10.70
CA TYR A 16 -15.95 -13.64 9.80
C TYR A 16 -16.15 -15.14 9.64
N CYS A 17 -15.86 -15.70 8.46
CA CYS A 17 -16.00 -17.13 8.20
C CYS A 17 -15.00 -17.96 9.05
N PRO A 18 -15.45 -18.75 10.05
CA PRO A 18 -14.58 -19.47 10.99
C PRO A 18 -13.66 -20.48 10.29
N HIS A 19 -14.14 -21.08 9.19
CA HIS A 19 -13.38 -22.00 8.34
C HIS A 19 -12.24 -21.30 7.59
N CYS A 20 -12.43 -20.06 7.13
CA CYS A 20 -11.36 -19.24 6.56
C CYS A 20 -10.43 -18.64 7.62
N THR A 21 -10.84 -18.62 8.89
CA THR A 21 -10.03 -18.05 9.97
C THR A 21 -9.03 -19.01 10.60
N GLY A 22 -9.25 -20.33 10.51
CA GLY A 22 -8.33 -21.34 11.05
C GLY A 22 -7.00 -21.44 10.29
N GLU A 23 -6.99 -21.04 9.01
CA GLU A 23 -5.81 -20.98 8.14
C GLU A 23 -5.20 -19.56 8.06
N ARG A 24 -5.47 -18.68 9.03
CA ARG A 24 -4.95 -17.30 9.03
C ARG A 24 -3.48 -17.21 9.45
N LYS A 25 -2.59 -17.88 8.71
CA LYS A 25 -1.45 -17.16 8.14
C LYS A 25 -1.99 -16.51 6.89
N THR A 26 -2.63 -15.35 7.06
CA THR A 26 -3.03 -14.51 5.94
C THR A 26 -1.86 -14.42 4.98
N THR A 27 -2.15 -14.29 3.70
CA THR A 27 -1.15 -14.02 2.67
C THR A 27 -0.56 -12.62 2.89
N ASP A 28 0.22 -12.50 3.96
CA ASP A 28 0.95 -11.33 4.38
C ASP A 28 1.86 -10.89 3.24
N ARG A 29 2.37 -11.86 2.48
CA ARG A 29 3.10 -11.67 1.23
C ARG A 29 2.32 -10.89 0.17
N ASP A 30 1.02 -11.09 0.01
CA ASP A 30 0.25 -10.39 -1.02
C ASP A 30 -0.16 -8.98 -0.57
N VAL A 31 -0.42 -8.80 0.73
CA VAL A 31 -0.62 -7.47 1.33
C VAL A 31 0.68 -6.66 1.26
N ILE A 32 1.81 -7.26 1.65
CA ILE A 32 3.16 -6.68 1.53
C ILE A 32 3.48 -6.38 0.07
N ARG A 33 3.21 -7.30 -0.87
CA ARG A 33 3.42 -7.04 -2.31
C ARG A 33 2.57 -5.88 -2.82
N GLY A 34 1.32 -5.77 -2.38
CA GLY A 34 0.46 -4.64 -2.69
C GLY A 34 1.01 -3.32 -2.13
N GLY A 35 1.49 -3.33 -0.89
CA GLY A 35 2.18 -2.20 -0.26
C GLY A 35 3.46 -1.80 -0.98
N ILE A 36 4.32 -2.76 -1.33
CA ILE A 36 5.56 -2.51 -2.09
C ILE A 36 5.25 -1.94 -3.47
N LYS A 37 4.27 -2.49 -4.20
CA LYS A 37 3.84 -1.96 -5.50
C LYS A 37 3.34 -0.51 -5.37
N GLY A 38 2.48 -0.24 -4.40
CA GLY A 38 1.96 1.11 -4.15
C GLY A 38 3.06 2.09 -3.73
N GLY A 39 3.97 1.66 -2.85
CA GLY A 39 5.12 2.44 -2.41
C GLY A 39 6.08 2.76 -3.55
N LEU A 40 6.42 1.79 -4.41
CA LEU A 40 7.27 2.02 -5.59
C LEU A 40 6.66 3.04 -6.56
N ILE A 41 5.35 2.94 -6.81
CA ILE A 41 4.64 3.92 -7.65
C ILE A 41 4.67 5.30 -7.00
N GLY A 42 4.37 5.39 -5.70
CA GLY A 42 4.46 6.65 -4.95
C GLY A 42 5.85 7.26 -4.96
N LEU A 43 6.89 6.44 -4.78
CA LEU A 43 8.29 6.86 -4.84
C LEU A 43 8.66 7.43 -6.21
N LEU A 44 8.30 6.73 -7.28
CA LEU A 44 8.58 7.19 -8.65
C LEU A 44 7.92 8.55 -8.92
N ILE A 45 6.66 8.70 -8.51
CA ILE A 45 5.90 9.95 -8.67
C ILE A 45 6.53 11.09 -7.87
N GLY A 46 7.08 10.84 -6.68
CA GLY A 46 7.73 11.87 -5.87
C GLY A 46 9.17 12.17 -6.24
N LEU A 47 9.91 11.17 -6.71
CA LEU A 47 11.33 11.29 -7.04
C LEU A 47 11.54 12.04 -8.36
N LEU A 48 10.67 11.82 -9.35
CA LEU A 48 10.71 12.53 -10.63
C LEU A 48 10.69 14.07 -10.46
N PRO A 49 9.69 14.69 -9.81
CA PRO A 49 9.66 16.14 -9.63
C PRO A 49 10.78 16.64 -8.72
N ALA A 50 11.21 15.85 -7.72
CA ALA A 50 12.35 16.21 -6.87
C ALA A 50 13.66 16.32 -7.67
N LEU A 51 13.91 15.38 -8.59
CA LEU A 51 15.08 15.41 -9.47
C LEU A 51 15.00 16.56 -10.47
N VAL A 52 13.82 16.83 -11.03
CA VAL A 52 13.60 17.98 -11.95
C VAL A 52 13.89 19.31 -11.23
N LEU A 53 13.41 19.47 -9.99
CA LEU A 53 13.68 20.65 -9.19
C LEU A 53 15.18 20.84 -8.91
N LEU A 54 15.88 19.76 -8.54
CA LEU A 54 17.33 19.80 -8.32
C LEU A 54 18.12 20.10 -9.60
N TYR A 55 17.65 19.63 -10.76
CA TYR A 55 18.30 19.88 -12.04
C TYR A 55 18.17 21.35 -12.47
N ILE A 56 17.00 21.95 -12.31
CA ILE A 56 16.74 23.33 -12.75
C ILE A 56 17.37 24.36 -11.81
N TYR A 57 17.20 24.18 -10.50
CA TYR A 57 17.58 25.19 -9.51
C TYR A 57 18.86 24.87 -8.75
N GLY A 58 19.46 23.70 -8.96
CA GLY A 58 20.65 23.28 -8.24
C GLY A 58 20.41 22.99 -6.75
N ALA A 59 21.51 22.79 -6.02
CA ALA A 59 21.49 22.32 -4.64
C ALA A 59 21.50 23.50 -3.64
N GLU A 60 20.59 24.46 -3.80
CA GLU A 60 20.43 25.59 -2.89
C GLU A 60 19.76 25.16 -1.57
N ARG A 61 20.09 25.81 -0.45
CA ARG A 61 19.75 25.36 0.92
C ARG A 61 18.25 25.06 1.13
N GLY A 62 17.35 25.81 0.48
CA GLY A 62 15.89 25.60 0.57
C GLY A 62 15.37 24.44 -0.27
N ILE A 63 15.95 24.22 -1.46
CA ILE A 63 15.47 23.22 -2.43
C ILE A 63 15.85 21.80 -1.98
N LYS A 64 16.97 21.62 -1.27
CA LYS A 64 17.36 20.31 -0.70
C LYS A 64 16.25 19.72 0.18
N ALA A 65 15.69 20.52 1.08
CA ALA A 65 14.65 20.03 2.00
C ALA A 65 13.39 19.56 1.25
N ILE A 66 12.97 20.33 0.25
CA ILE A 66 11.80 20.01 -0.58
C ILE A 66 12.07 18.75 -1.41
N ALA A 67 13.24 18.67 -2.06
CA ALA A 67 13.63 17.52 -2.85
C ALA A 67 13.72 16.21 -2.04
N PHE A 68 13.96 16.27 -0.74
CA PHE A 68 13.94 15.10 0.14
C PHE A 68 12.56 14.78 0.72
N ILE A 69 11.78 15.79 1.11
CA ILE A 69 10.49 15.56 1.78
C ILE A 69 9.40 15.12 0.80
N THR A 70 9.43 15.62 -0.44
CA THR A 70 8.47 15.26 -1.49
C THR A 70 8.45 13.76 -1.80
N PRO A 71 9.58 13.07 -2.10
CA PRO A 71 9.59 11.63 -2.33
C PRO A 71 9.22 10.84 -1.07
N PHE A 72 9.51 11.35 0.13
CA PHE A 72 9.16 10.67 1.37
C PHE A 72 7.65 10.65 1.62
N ILE A 73 6.98 11.79 1.46
CA ILE A 73 5.52 11.90 1.66
C ILE A 73 4.76 11.09 0.60
N THR A 74 5.19 11.18 -0.65
CA THR A 74 4.57 10.43 -1.76
C THR A 74 4.80 8.92 -1.64
N PHE A 75 5.98 8.48 -1.18
CA PHE A 75 6.25 7.08 -0.87
C PHE A 75 5.34 6.55 0.23
N THR A 76 5.27 7.24 1.38
CA THR A 76 4.43 6.81 2.51
C THR A 76 2.94 6.77 2.14
N THR A 77 2.47 7.76 1.39
CA THR A 77 1.09 7.80 0.86
C THR A 77 0.82 6.64 -0.10
N GLY A 78 1.72 6.39 -1.06
CA GLY A 78 1.60 5.27 -2.00
C GLY A 78 1.63 3.91 -1.31
N LEU A 79 2.46 3.76 -0.28
CA LEU A 79 2.54 2.55 0.54
C LEU A 79 1.23 2.30 1.29
N ILE A 80 0.66 3.33 1.94
CA ILE A 80 -0.63 3.21 2.64
C ILE A 80 -1.76 2.84 1.66
N ILE A 81 -1.84 3.51 0.51
CA ILE A 81 -2.85 3.20 -0.51
C ILE A 81 -2.68 1.76 -1.03
N GLY A 82 -1.45 1.32 -1.27
CA GLY A 82 -1.13 -0.05 -1.70
C GLY A 82 -1.55 -1.10 -0.68
N LEU A 83 -1.28 -0.87 0.60
CA LEU A 83 -1.70 -1.76 1.69
C LEU A 83 -3.22 -1.78 1.87
N VAL A 84 -3.89 -0.63 1.80
CA VAL A 84 -5.36 -0.53 1.95
C VAL A 84 -6.07 -1.17 0.77
N LYS A 85 -5.61 -0.94 -0.46
CA LYS A 85 -6.18 -1.55 -1.66
C LYS A 85 -5.99 -3.06 -1.62
N ALA A 86 -4.78 -3.51 -1.30
CA ALA A 86 -4.53 -4.93 -1.07
C ALA A 86 -5.48 -5.46 0.00
N LYS A 87 -5.63 -4.87 1.19
CA LYS A 87 -6.61 -5.37 2.17
C LYS A 87 -8.07 -5.35 1.70
N ARG A 88 -8.47 -4.40 0.85
CA ARG A 88 -9.86 -4.31 0.35
C ARG A 88 -10.17 -5.40 -0.67
N ASP A 89 -9.24 -5.72 -1.56
CA ASP A 89 -9.40 -6.79 -2.56
C ASP A 89 -9.52 -8.19 -1.91
N TRP A 90 -9.28 -8.30 -0.60
CA TRP A 90 -9.42 -9.54 0.18
C TRP A 90 -10.78 -9.67 0.89
N LYS A 91 -11.57 -8.61 0.94
CA LYS A 91 -12.86 -8.56 1.63
C LYS A 91 -13.97 -9.01 0.70
#